data_AF-A0A7X6CKM0-F1
#
_entry.id   AF-A0A7X6CKM0-F1
#
_cell.length_a   1.000
_cell.length_b   1.000
_cell.length_c   1.000
_cell.angle_alpha   90.00
_cell.angle_beta   90.00
_cell.angle_gamma   90.00
#
_symmetry.space_group_name_H-M   'P 1'
#
loop_
_entity.id
_entity.type
_entity.pdbx_description
1 polymer ?
#
loop_
_entity_poly.entity_id
_entity_poly.type
_entity_poly.pdbx_seq_one_letter_code
_entity_poly.pdbx_strand_id
1 'polypeptide(L)'
;GSGRSNIRKILGGLAVAFGLTVCFLAGVYGGLWIALIGWFAIRNATAYSRFVSLQEALIKTKAGEVMSRDFRVVDAGLSLREFADRYLLEVNPFPFYVAASNGRDLGLVSIDDIRFTERSQWEIQTLHNILQPLEKIVTVSEKASLAEVINSMEARQLPRIIVLSPIGSVVGTIDRGDVVKALAKYLKPRISDADVKRSKEENAYPQGLQLGAIAKTAQDN
;
A
#
# COMPACT_ATOMS: atom_id res chain seq x y z
N GLY A 1 -17.12 5.13 33.62
CA GLY A 1 -17.66 3.84 33.17
C GLY A 1 -16.64 2.72 33.22
N SER A 2 -16.27 2.24 34.41
CA SER A 2 -15.30 1.14 34.60
C SER A 2 -15.94 -0.26 34.73
N GLY A 3 -17.27 -0.36 34.57
CA GLY A 3 -18.01 -1.62 34.80
C GLY A 3 -17.86 -2.69 33.70
N ARG A 4 -17.52 -2.32 32.45
CA ARG A 4 -17.48 -3.27 31.32
C ARG A 4 -16.18 -4.08 31.19
N SER A 5 -15.08 -3.69 31.84
CA SER A 5 -13.81 -4.45 31.78
C SER A 5 -13.70 -5.53 32.86
N ASN A 6 -14.49 -5.43 33.93
CA ASN A 6 -14.49 -6.40 35.03
C ASN A 6 -15.37 -7.62 34.73
N ILE A 7 -16.45 -7.44 33.96
CA ILE A 7 -17.37 -8.53 33.59
C ILE A 7 -16.65 -9.61 32.79
N ARG A 8 -15.74 -9.23 31.88
CA ARG A 8 -14.94 -10.18 31.08
C ARG A 8 -13.96 -10.99 31.93
N LYS A 9 -13.35 -10.36 32.95
CA LYS A 9 -12.42 -11.03 33.87
C LYS A 9 -13.15 -11.99 34.81
N ILE A 10 -14.34 -11.61 35.27
CA ILE A 10 -15.19 -12.45 36.13
C ILE A 10 -15.75 -13.65 35.35
N LEU A 11 -16.25 -13.44 34.13
CA LEU A 11 -16.70 -14.54 33.26
C LEU A 11 -15.55 -15.50 32.92
N GLY A 12 -14.36 -14.96 32.62
CA GLY A 12 -13.18 -15.78 32.36
C GLY A 12 -12.77 -16.62 33.57
N GLY A 13 -12.78 -16.02 34.77
CA GLY A 13 -12.47 -16.72 36.02
C GLY A 13 -13.47 -17.84 36.35
N LEU A 14 -14.77 -17.58 36.18
CA LEU A 14 -15.82 -18.58 36.38
C LEU A 14 -15.71 -19.75 35.40
N ALA A 15 -15.38 -19.48 34.13
CA ALA A 15 -15.17 -20.53 33.13
C ALA A 15 -13.97 -21.43 33.47
N VAL A 16 -12.87 -20.85 33.98
CA VAL A 16 -11.69 -21.60 34.42
C VAL A 16 -12.00 -22.47 35.64
N ALA A 17 -12.70 -21.91 36.64
CA ALA A 17 -13.09 -22.65 37.84
C ALA A 17 -14.04 -23.81 37.52
N PHE A 18 -15.04 -23.57 36.67
CA PHE A 18 -15.97 -24.61 36.24
C PHE A 18 -15.29 -25.71 35.41
N GLY A 19 -14.37 -25.32 34.50
CA GLY A 19 -13.56 -26.26 33.74
C GLY A 19 -12.69 -27.16 34.62
N LEU A 20 -12.05 -26.60 35.64
CA LEU A 20 -11.27 -27.37 36.63
C LEU A 20 -12.14 -28.38 37.40
N THR A 21 -13.34 -27.98 37.83
CA THR A 21 -14.28 -28.88 38.54
C THR A 21 -14.74 -30.02 37.64
N VAL A 22 -15.06 -29.74 36.38
CA VAL A 22 -15.47 -30.78 35.40
C VAL A 22 -14.29 -31.72 35.07
N CYS A 23 -13.06 -31.22 34.98
CA CYS A 23 -11.86 -32.04 34.82
C CYS A 23 -11.66 -33.04 35.98
N PHE A 24 -11.97 -32.62 37.22
CA PHE A 24 -11.86 -33.49 38.39
C PHE A 24 -12.94 -34.59 38.43
N LEU A 25 -14.15 -34.33 37.94
CA LEU A 25 -15.26 -35.30 37.96
C LEU A 25 -15.32 -36.23 36.74
N ALA A 26 -14.86 -35.82 35.56
CA ALA A 26 -15.07 -36.55 34.30
C ALA A 26 -13.94 -37.54 33.93
N GLY A 27 -12.90 -37.66 34.77
CA GLY A 27 -11.68 -38.40 34.42
C GLY A 27 -10.77 -37.60 33.48
N VAL A 28 -9.47 -37.68 33.75
CA VAL A 28 -8.40 -36.81 33.21
C VAL A 28 -8.39 -36.67 31.68
N TYR A 29 -8.93 -37.65 30.95
CA TYR A 29 -8.96 -37.69 29.48
C TYR A 29 -9.93 -36.68 28.85
N GLY A 30 -11.10 -36.41 29.46
CA GLY A 30 -12.08 -35.47 28.91
C GLY A 30 -11.67 -34.01 29.07
N GLY A 31 -11.07 -33.69 30.22
CA GLY A 31 -10.57 -32.35 30.54
C GLY A 31 -9.41 -31.91 29.64
N LEU A 32 -8.45 -32.80 29.39
CA LEU A 32 -7.33 -32.54 28.49
C LEU A 32 -7.81 -32.29 27.05
N TRP A 33 -8.80 -33.05 26.58
CA TRP A 33 -9.36 -32.88 25.24
C TRP A 33 -10.06 -31.53 25.07
N ILE A 34 -10.87 -31.11 26.07
CA ILE A 34 -11.52 -29.79 26.06
C ILE A 34 -10.48 -28.66 26.15
N ALA A 35 -9.42 -28.82 26.96
CA ALA A 35 -8.33 -27.86 27.06
C ALA A 35 -7.57 -27.72 25.73
N LEU A 36 -7.33 -28.82 25.01
CA LEU A 36 -6.71 -28.80 23.68
C LEU A 36 -7.60 -28.10 22.65
N ILE A 37 -8.92 -28.36 22.65
CA ILE A 37 -9.87 -27.66 21.77
C ILE A 37 -9.96 -26.17 22.12
N GLY A 38 -10.01 -25.82 23.41
CA GLY A 38 -10.04 -24.44 23.87
C GLY A 38 -8.77 -23.68 23.52
N TRP A 39 -7.60 -24.29 23.74
CA TRP A 39 -6.31 -23.76 23.31
C TRP A 39 -6.24 -23.58 21.81
N PHE A 40 -6.68 -24.59 21.04
CA PHE A 40 -6.72 -24.53 19.58
C PHE A 40 -7.69 -23.46 19.07
N ALA A 41 -8.86 -23.32 19.69
CA ALA A 41 -9.86 -22.30 19.37
C ALA A 41 -9.33 -20.89 19.65
N ILE A 42 -8.68 -20.66 20.80
CA ILE A 42 -8.04 -19.38 21.13
C ILE A 42 -6.88 -19.08 20.16
N ARG A 43 -6.08 -20.10 19.82
CA ARG A 43 -4.97 -19.96 18.87
C ARG A 43 -5.48 -19.58 17.47
N ASN A 44 -6.57 -20.20 17.00
CA ASN A 44 -7.10 -19.97 15.66
C ASN A 44 -8.03 -18.74 15.54
N ALA A 45 -8.68 -18.31 16.63
CA ALA A 45 -9.49 -17.08 16.65
C ALA A 45 -8.68 -15.82 16.29
N THR A 46 -7.35 -15.89 16.37
CA THR A 46 -6.46 -14.78 16.00
C THR A 46 -6.28 -14.58 14.49
N ALA A 47 -6.61 -15.55 13.64
CA ALA A 47 -6.45 -15.40 12.18
C ALA A 47 -7.62 -14.63 11.55
N TYR A 48 -8.86 -14.95 11.94
CA TYR A 48 -10.07 -14.30 11.39
C TYR A 48 -10.17 -12.82 11.77
N SER A 49 -9.84 -12.49 13.03
CA SER A 49 -9.81 -11.10 13.51
C SER A 49 -8.81 -10.23 12.74
N ARG A 50 -7.66 -10.78 12.33
CA ARG A 50 -6.64 -10.06 11.55
C ARG A 50 -7.11 -9.76 10.13
N PHE A 51 -7.78 -10.70 9.49
CA PHE A 51 -8.31 -10.53 8.13
C PHE A 51 -9.32 -9.37 8.07
N VAL A 52 -10.27 -9.36 9.00
CA VAL A 52 -11.27 -8.27 9.09
C VAL A 52 -10.61 -6.93 9.38
N SER A 53 -9.65 -6.87 10.32
CA SER A 53 -8.92 -5.62 10.61
C SER A 53 -8.11 -5.11 9.42
N LEU A 54 -7.55 -5.99 8.59
CA LEU A 54 -6.82 -5.60 7.38
C LEU A 54 -7.75 -5.08 6.29
N GLN A 55 -8.88 -5.76 6.04
CA GLN A 55 -9.88 -5.26 5.09
C GLN A 55 -10.40 -3.88 5.50
N GLU A 56 -10.72 -3.71 6.78
CA GLU A 56 -11.17 -2.43 7.32
C GLU A 56 -10.09 -1.34 7.16
N ALA A 57 -8.82 -1.67 7.40
CA ALA A 57 -7.71 -0.75 7.18
C ALA A 57 -7.58 -0.36 5.69
N LEU A 58 -7.71 -1.32 4.77
CA LEU A 58 -7.62 -1.06 3.33
C LEU A 58 -8.73 -0.14 2.82
N ILE A 59 -9.95 -0.24 3.38
CA ILE A 59 -11.08 0.62 3.00
C ILE A 59 -10.96 2.01 3.60
N LYS A 60 -10.54 2.09 4.87
CA LYS A 60 -10.50 3.36 5.62
C LYS A 60 -9.29 4.23 5.28
N THR A 61 -8.13 3.62 5.04
CA THR A 61 -6.91 4.36 4.71
C THR A 61 -7.01 4.95 3.31
N LYS A 62 -6.72 6.25 3.20
CA LYS A 62 -6.82 7.00 1.94
C LYS A 62 -5.49 7.09 1.22
N ALA A 63 -5.52 7.13 -0.11
CA ALA A 63 -4.32 7.27 -0.94
C ALA A 63 -3.47 8.48 -0.52
N GLY A 64 -4.09 9.62 -0.20
CA GLY A 64 -3.40 10.82 0.27
C GLY A 64 -2.65 10.66 1.61
N GLU A 65 -3.01 9.69 2.44
CA GLU A 65 -2.32 9.38 3.71
C GLU A 65 -1.09 8.48 3.50
N VAL A 66 -1.05 7.75 2.37
CA VAL A 66 -0.04 6.72 2.07
C VAL A 66 1.00 7.23 1.07
N MET A 67 0.60 8.13 0.18
CA MET A 67 1.43 8.59 -0.92
C MET A 67 2.77 9.18 -0.47
N SER A 68 3.79 8.93 -1.29
CA SER A 68 5.10 9.57 -1.22
C SER A 68 5.21 10.69 -2.25
N ARG A 69 6.02 11.71 -1.94
CA ARG A 69 6.33 12.83 -2.83
C ARG A 69 7.66 12.65 -3.53
N ASP A 70 7.92 11.45 -4.02
CA ASP A 70 9.16 11.07 -4.69
C ASP A 70 9.22 11.55 -6.16
N PHE A 71 8.65 12.72 -6.50
CA PHE A 71 8.76 13.35 -7.84
C PHE A 71 9.47 14.69 -7.81
N ARG A 72 9.94 15.06 -9.00
CA ARG A 72 10.14 16.45 -9.39
C ARG A 72 9.10 16.93 -10.40
N VAL A 73 8.56 18.13 -10.19
CA VAL A 73 7.83 18.87 -11.24
C VAL A 73 8.85 19.65 -12.07
N VAL A 74 8.75 19.57 -13.40
CA VAL A 74 9.62 20.23 -14.38
C VAL A 74 8.80 21.00 -15.40
N ASP A 75 9.38 22.02 -16.01
CA ASP A 75 8.71 22.78 -17.07
C ASP A 75 8.65 21.94 -18.35
N ALA A 76 7.45 21.81 -18.94
CA ALA A 76 7.25 21.09 -20.19
C ALA A 76 7.94 21.74 -21.39
N GLY A 77 8.30 23.02 -21.30
CA GLY A 77 9.02 23.76 -22.34
C GLY A 77 10.52 23.49 -22.39
N LEU A 78 11.09 22.76 -21.42
CA LEU A 78 12.52 22.45 -21.41
C LEU A 78 12.89 21.55 -22.59
N SER A 79 14.04 21.80 -23.21
CA SER A 79 14.57 20.89 -24.22
C SER A 79 14.99 19.56 -23.59
N LEU A 80 15.06 18.50 -24.39
CA LEU A 80 15.51 17.19 -23.90
C LEU A 80 16.96 17.25 -23.39
N ARG A 81 17.81 18.05 -24.06
CA ARG A 81 19.19 18.34 -23.65
C ARG A 81 19.23 18.94 -22.26
N GLU A 82 18.52 20.05 -22.05
CA GLU A 82 18.57 20.76 -20.78
C GLU A 82 17.96 19.96 -19.63
N PHE A 83 16.93 19.14 -19.91
CA PHE A 83 16.37 18.23 -18.91
C PHE A 83 17.39 17.16 -18.51
N ALA A 84 18.03 16.52 -19.49
CA ALA A 84 19.01 15.48 -19.23
C ALA A 84 20.19 16.01 -18.42
N ASP A 85 20.75 17.15 -18.83
CA ASP A 85 21.94 17.71 -18.20
C ASP A 85 21.64 18.20 -16.76
N ARG A 86 20.41 18.66 -16.48
CA ARG A 86 20.02 19.10 -15.13
C ARG A 86 19.60 17.98 -14.19
N TYR A 87 18.82 17.01 -14.67
CA TYR A 87 18.11 16.08 -13.80
C TYR A 87 18.59 14.64 -13.89
N LEU A 88 19.12 14.21 -15.04
CA LEU A 88 19.55 12.82 -15.23
C LEU A 88 21.00 12.57 -14.80
N LEU A 89 21.79 13.62 -14.64
CA LEU A 89 23.17 13.56 -14.17
C LEU A 89 23.30 13.72 -12.64
N GLU A 90 22.19 13.92 -11.92
CA GLU A 90 22.20 14.01 -10.46
C GLU A 90 22.61 12.68 -9.82
N VAL A 91 23.29 12.73 -8.67
CA VAL A 91 23.76 11.53 -7.93
C VAL A 91 22.58 10.66 -7.46
N ASN A 92 21.42 11.27 -7.23
CA ASN A 92 20.21 10.57 -6.81
C ASN A 92 19.00 11.15 -7.55
N PRO A 93 18.78 10.76 -8.82
CA PRO A 93 17.70 11.30 -9.63
C PRO A 93 16.34 10.87 -9.05
N PHE A 94 15.32 11.70 -9.30
CA PHE A 94 13.96 11.34 -8.91
C PHE A 94 13.48 10.16 -9.74
N PRO A 95 12.75 9.21 -9.15
CA PRO A 95 12.21 8.06 -9.88
C PRO A 95 11.17 8.46 -10.93
N PHE A 96 10.59 9.66 -10.84
CA PHE A 96 9.61 10.16 -11.80
C PHE A 96 9.59 11.69 -11.87
N TYR A 97 9.22 12.21 -13.05
CA TYR A 97 9.13 13.64 -13.34
C TYR A 97 7.76 13.97 -13.93
N VAL A 98 7.13 15.01 -13.39
CA VAL A 98 5.84 15.53 -13.86
C VAL A 98 6.12 16.80 -14.66
N ALA A 99 5.76 16.82 -15.93
CA ALA A 99 5.88 18.01 -16.74
C ALA A 99 4.67 18.91 -16.56
N ALA A 100 4.90 20.18 -16.26
CA ALA A 100 3.87 21.18 -16.08
C ALA A 100 4.10 22.37 -17.01
N SER A 101 3.02 23.04 -17.41
CA SER A 101 3.08 24.32 -18.11
C SER A 101 1.94 25.21 -17.62
N ASN A 102 2.22 26.50 -17.44
CA ASN A 102 1.24 27.49 -16.96
C ASN A 102 0.52 27.05 -15.67
N GLY A 103 1.24 26.41 -14.75
CA GLY A 103 0.71 25.93 -13.48
C GLY A 103 -0.19 24.69 -13.57
N ARG A 104 -0.27 24.01 -14.72
CA ARG A 104 -1.02 22.77 -14.91
C ARG A 104 -0.08 21.61 -15.20
N ASP A 105 -0.27 20.50 -14.48
CA ASP A 105 0.41 19.24 -14.76
C ASP A 105 -0.16 18.65 -16.06
N LEU A 106 0.71 18.39 -17.03
CA LEU A 106 0.32 17.89 -18.35
C LEU A 106 0.47 16.38 -18.47
N GLY A 107 1.52 15.83 -17.84
CA GLY A 107 1.89 14.44 -18.05
C GLY A 107 3.16 14.05 -17.32
N LEU A 108 3.51 12.78 -17.44
CA LEU A 108 4.78 12.26 -16.98
C LEU A 108 5.81 12.33 -18.10
N VAL A 109 7.05 12.59 -17.73
CA VAL A 109 8.19 12.51 -18.66
C VAL A 109 8.62 11.05 -18.80
N SER A 110 8.64 10.53 -20.03
CA SER A 110 9.21 9.21 -20.32
C SER A 110 10.72 9.32 -20.51
N ILE A 111 11.50 8.82 -19.53
CA ILE A 111 12.96 8.74 -19.65
C ILE A 111 13.36 7.82 -20.81
N ASP A 112 12.56 6.78 -21.06
CA ASP A 112 12.79 5.85 -22.16
C ASP A 112 12.66 6.56 -23.51
N ASP A 113 11.64 7.40 -23.68
CA ASP A 113 11.43 8.15 -24.93
C ASP A 113 12.58 9.12 -25.19
N ILE A 114 13.15 9.73 -24.14
CA ILE A 114 14.38 10.55 -24.25
C ILE A 114 15.53 9.68 -24.78
N ARG A 115 15.74 8.49 -24.21
CA ARG A 115 16.84 7.58 -24.61
C ARG A 115 16.70 7.09 -26.04
N PHE A 116 15.48 6.94 -26.55
CA PHE A 116 15.20 6.54 -27.93
C PHE A 116 15.19 7.70 -28.93
N THR A 117 15.18 8.95 -28.46
CA THR A 117 15.22 10.14 -29.34
C THR A 117 16.64 10.39 -29.86
N GLU A 118 16.78 10.65 -31.17
CA GLU A 118 18.06 10.97 -31.80
C GLU A 118 18.71 12.22 -31.17
N ARG A 119 20.01 12.18 -30.91
CA ARG A 119 20.74 13.27 -30.22
C ARG A 119 20.64 14.63 -30.93
N SER A 120 20.53 14.64 -32.25
CA SER A 120 20.33 15.86 -33.06
C SER A 120 19.02 16.58 -32.72
N GLN A 121 18.01 15.84 -32.24
CA GLN A 121 16.70 16.36 -31.86
C GLN A 121 16.66 16.91 -30.44
N TRP A 122 17.67 16.66 -29.61
CA TRP A 122 17.60 16.98 -28.17
C TRP A 122 17.59 18.48 -27.86
N GLU A 123 18.15 19.29 -28.76
CA GLU A 123 18.13 20.76 -28.66
C GLU A 123 16.83 21.37 -29.22
N ILE A 124 16.10 20.62 -30.07
CA ILE A 124 14.94 21.12 -30.82
C ILE A 124 13.64 20.68 -30.16
N GLN A 125 13.56 19.42 -29.75
CA GLN A 125 12.40 18.87 -29.07
C GLN A 125 12.38 19.25 -27.60
N THR A 126 11.17 19.44 -27.10
CA THR A 126 10.87 19.76 -25.71
C THR A 126 10.26 18.57 -25.00
N LEU A 127 10.21 18.62 -23.67
CA LEU A 127 9.51 17.61 -22.89
C LEU A 127 8.05 17.46 -23.31
N HIS A 128 7.41 18.55 -23.76
CA HIS A 128 6.05 18.53 -24.31
C HIS A 128 5.86 17.50 -25.45
N ASN A 129 6.90 17.22 -26.24
CA ASN A 129 6.84 16.31 -27.37
C ASN A 129 6.83 14.83 -26.99
N ILE A 130 7.28 14.50 -25.77
CA ILE A 130 7.49 13.12 -25.29
C ILE A 130 6.71 12.82 -24.00
N LEU A 131 5.67 13.59 -23.73
CA LEU A 131 4.83 13.40 -22.55
C LEU A 131 3.99 12.13 -22.67
N GLN A 132 3.86 11.44 -21.56
CA GLN A 132 2.73 10.55 -21.32
C GLN A 132 1.61 11.38 -20.68
N PRO A 133 0.53 11.71 -21.40
CA PRO A 133 -0.53 12.58 -20.88
C PRO A 133 -1.22 11.95 -19.67
N LEU A 134 -1.57 12.76 -18.67
CA LEU A 134 -2.24 12.27 -17.45
C LEU A 134 -3.55 11.54 -17.75
N GLU A 135 -4.24 11.90 -18.83
CA GLU A 135 -5.50 11.27 -19.25
C GLU A 135 -5.32 9.84 -19.79
N LYS A 136 -4.10 9.50 -20.22
CA LYS A 136 -3.75 8.17 -20.74
C LYS A 136 -3.10 7.29 -19.67
N ILE A 137 -2.73 7.86 -18.53
CA ILE A 137 -2.09 7.14 -17.43
C ILE A 137 -3.16 6.69 -16.45
N VAL A 138 -2.99 5.50 -15.89
CA VAL A 138 -3.85 5.01 -14.81
C VAL A 138 -3.51 5.80 -13.55
N THR A 139 -4.50 6.53 -13.04
CA THR A 139 -4.37 7.38 -11.86
C THR A 139 -5.48 7.08 -10.85
N VAL A 140 -5.29 7.52 -9.61
CA VAL A 140 -6.28 7.43 -8.53
C VAL A 140 -6.44 8.78 -7.85
N SER A 141 -7.61 9.03 -7.27
CA SER A 141 -7.83 10.21 -6.44
C SER A 141 -7.10 10.08 -5.10
N GLU A 142 -6.65 11.18 -4.51
CA GLU A 142 -6.14 11.22 -3.12
C GLU A 142 -7.15 10.69 -2.08
N LYS A 143 -8.45 10.69 -2.42
CA LYS A 143 -9.54 10.18 -1.58
C LYS A 143 -9.86 8.69 -1.79
N ALA A 144 -9.22 8.06 -2.79
CA ALA A 144 -9.38 6.64 -3.07
C ALA A 144 -8.95 5.82 -1.85
N SER A 145 -9.65 4.72 -1.60
CA SER A 145 -9.23 3.77 -0.56
C SER A 145 -7.93 3.06 -0.97
N LEU A 146 -7.15 2.60 0.01
CA LEU A 146 -5.97 1.79 -0.26
C LEU A 146 -6.33 0.47 -0.99
N ALA A 147 -7.55 -0.05 -0.79
CA ALA A 147 -8.09 -1.16 -1.58
C ALA A 147 -8.20 -0.82 -3.08
N GLU A 148 -8.76 0.35 -3.43
CA GLU A 148 -8.84 0.83 -4.82
C GLU A 148 -7.46 0.97 -5.47
N VAL A 149 -6.50 1.50 -4.71
CA VAL A 149 -5.11 1.67 -5.14
C VAL A 149 -4.50 0.31 -5.50
N ILE A 150 -4.57 -0.66 -4.57
CA ILE A 150 -4.02 -2.01 -4.79
C ILE A 150 -4.68 -2.68 -5.99
N ASN A 151 -6.02 -2.65 -6.07
CA ASN A 151 -6.73 -3.28 -7.17
C ASN A 151 -6.38 -2.65 -8.54
N SER A 152 -6.21 -1.33 -8.58
CA SER A 152 -5.79 -0.62 -9.80
C SER A 152 -4.36 -1.00 -10.22
N MET A 153 -3.44 -1.12 -9.25
CA MET A 153 -2.07 -1.55 -9.51
C MET A 153 -2.00 -3.00 -9.98
N GLU A 154 -2.75 -3.91 -9.36
CA GLU A 154 -2.75 -5.34 -9.71
C GLU A 154 -3.41 -5.59 -11.07
N ALA A 155 -4.57 -4.96 -11.34
CA ALA A 155 -5.29 -5.14 -12.60
C ALA A 155 -4.48 -4.68 -13.83
N ARG A 156 -3.58 -3.71 -13.64
CA ARG A 156 -2.76 -3.12 -14.69
C ARG A 156 -1.28 -3.46 -14.58
N GLN A 157 -0.90 -4.32 -13.62
CA GLN A 157 0.47 -4.74 -13.34
C GLN A 157 1.43 -3.56 -13.16
N LEU A 158 0.95 -2.49 -12.52
CA LEU A 158 1.70 -1.26 -12.36
C LEU A 158 2.70 -1.41 -11.20
N PRO A 159 3.97 -0.99 -11.38
CA PRO A 159 4.93 -0.92 -10.28
C PRO A 159 4.57 0.20 -9.29
N ARG A 160 3.94 1.27 -9.80
CA ARG A 160 3.57 2.50 -9.08
C ARG A 160 2.31 3.09 -9.70
N ILE A 161 1.52 3.82 -8.90
CA ILE A 161 0.35 4.57 -9.37
C ILE A 161 0.43 6.04 -8.97
N ILE A 162 -0.10 6.92 -9.84
CA ILE A 162 -0.13 8.37 -9.62
C ILE A 162 -1.39 8.76 -8.85
N VAL A 163 -1.22 9.64 -7.87
CA VAL A 163 -2.30 10.18 -7.04
C VAL A 163 -2.60 11.61 -7.44
N LEU A 164 -3.86 11.89 -7.75
CA LEU A 164 -4.36 13.20 -8.18
C LEU A 164 -5.20 13.88 -7.08
N SER A 165 -5.03 15.19 -6.98
CA SER A 165 -5.92 16.07 -6.23
C SER A 165 -7.28 16.23 -6.94
N PRO A 166 -8.31 16.77 -6.26
CA PRO A 166 -9.59 17.09 -6.88
C PRO A 166 -9.51 18.06 -8.07
N ILE A 167 -8.44 18.86 -8.16
CA ILE A 167 -8.21 19.80 -9.27
C ILE A 167 -7.37 19.20 -10.41
N GLY A 168 -7.03 17.92 -10.33
CA GLY A 168 -6.30 17.19 -11.39
C GLY A 168 -4.77 17.30 -11.30
N SER A 169 -4.22 18.01 -10.32
CA SER A 169 -2.77 18.07 -10.10
C SER A 169 -2.23 16.80 -9.44
N VAL A 170 -1.02 16.41 -9.79
CA VAL A 170 -0.27 15.30 -9.19
C VAL A 170 0.17 15.70 -7.78
N VAL A 171 -0.30 14.96 -6.78
CA VAL A 171 0.00 15.23 -5.36
C VAL A 171 0.91 14.19 -4.71
N GLY A 172 1.09 13.05 -5.38
CA GLY A 172 1.93 11.99 -4.88
C GLY A 172 1.87 10.75 -5.75
N THR A 173 2.59 9.72 -5.31
CA THR A 173 2.53 8.39 -5.90
C THR A 173 2.54 7.34 -4.83
N ILE A 174 2.10 6.13 -5.19
CA ILE A 174 2.10 4.99 -4.29
C ILE A 174 2.77 3.82 -5.01
N ASP A 175 3.79 3.24 -4.38
CA ASP A 175 4.35 1.95 -4.75
C ASP A 175 4.00 0.86 -3.73
N ARG A 176 4.45 -0.38 -3.98
CA ARG A 176 4.18 -1.50 -3.07
C ARG A 176 4.88 -1.35 -1.71
N GLY A 177 6.02 -0.68 -1.65
CA GLY A 177 6.70 -0.34 -0.40
C GLY A 177 5.87 0.63 0.44
N ASP A 178 5.28 1.66 -0.17
CA ASP A 178 4.39 2.60 0.50
C ASP A 178 3.15 1.89 1.08
N VAL A 179 2.54 0.98 0.32
CA VAL A 179 1.43 0.12 0.78
C VAL A 179 1.84 -0.73 1.98
N VAL A 180 2.97 -1.42 1.88
CA VAL A 180 3.49 -2.31 2.95
C VAL A 180 3.78 -1.51 4.21
N LYS A 181 4.41 -0.34 4.08
CA LYS A 181 4.71 0.58 5.18
C LYS A 181 3.43 1.07 5.86
N ALA A 182 2.41 1.45 5.10
CA ALA A 182 1.13 1.89 5.66
C ALA A 182 0.42 0.77 6.45
N LEU A 183 0.56 -0.48 6.00
CA LEU A 183 -0.06 -1.65 6.61
C LEU A 183 0.75 -2.29 7.74
N ALA A 184 2.05 -1.96 7.87
CA ALA A 184 2.94 -2.53 8.87
C ALA A 184 2.37 -2.45 10.31
N LYS A 185 1.65 -1.37 10.64
CA LYS A 185 1.00 -1.18 11.95
C LYS A 185 -0.14 -2.18 12.24
N TYR A 186 -0.78 -2.72 11.20
CA TYR A 186 -1.83 -3.75 11.29
C TYR A 186 -1.25 -5.17 11.21
N LEU A 187 0.00 -5.30 10.76
CA LEU A 187 0.71 -6.56 10.53
C LEU A 187 1.73 -6.83 11.65
N LYS A 188 1.25 -7.14 12.86
CA LYS A 188 2.12 -7.57 13.98
C LYS A 188 2.47 -9.06 13.93
N PRO A 189 3.72 -9.47 14.22
CA PRO A 189 5.01 -8.83 13.92
C PRO A 189 5.68 -9.58 12.74
N ARG A 190 5.71 -9.00 11.53
CA ARG A 190 6.38 -9.61 10.37
C ARG A 190 7.00 -8.65 9.34
N ILE A 191 6.86 -7.34 9.50
CA ILE A 191 7.35 -6.39 8.49
C ILE A 191 8.47 -5.55 9.08
N SER A 192 9.67 -5.78 8.56
CA SER A 192 10.87 -4.98 8.80
C SER A 192 11.02 -3.89 7.72
N ASP A 193 11.86 -2.88 7.97
CA ASP A 193 12.22 -1.89 6.94
C ASP A 193 12.87 -2.54 5.71
N ALA A 194 13.52 -3.69 5.89
CA ALA A 194 14.06 -4.49 4.79
C ALA A 194 12.96 -5.07 3.90
N ASP A 195 11.80 -5.44 4.46
CA ASP A 195 10.67 -5.96 3.68
C ASP A 195 9.98 -4.83 2.91
N VAL A 196 9.88 -3.63 3.49
CA VAL A 196 9.40 -2.42 2.80
C VAL A 196 10.31 -2.10 1.60
N LYS A 197 11.63 -2.08 1.84
CA LYS A 197 12.62 -1.80 0.80
C LYS A 197 12.58 -2.86 -0.30
N ARG A 198 12.54 -4.15 0.06
CA ARG A 198 12.40 -5.26 -0.89
C ARG A 198 11.14 -5.13 -1.73
N SER A 199 10.00 -4.79 -1.14
CA SER A 199 8.75 -4.60 -1.89
C SER A 199 8.79 -3.45 -2.88
N LYS A 200 9.54 -2.38 -2.57
CA LYS A 200 9.79 -1.27 -3.49
C LYS A 200 10.71 -1.66 -4.65
N GLU A 201 11.76 -2.44 -4.37
CA GLU A 201 12.75 -2.87 -5.38
C GLU A 201 12.22 -4.00 -6.28
N GLU A 202 11.56 -5.01 -5.72
CA GLU A 202 11.08 -6.19 -6.45
C GLU A 202 9.69 -5.98 -7.09
N ASN A 203 9.04 -4.85 -6.83
CA ASN A 203 7.65 -4.60 -7.24
C ASN A 203 6.70 -5.75 -6.85
N ALA A 204 6.92 -6.34 -5.66
CA ALA A 204 6.14 -7.46 -5.14
C ALA A 204 5.78 -7.27 -3.66
N TYR A 205 4.61 -7.78 -3.25
CA TYR A 205 4.25 -7.81 -1.84
C TYR A 205 4.99 -8.94 -1.10
N PRO A 206 5.23 -8.81 0.23
CA PRO A 206 5.92 -9.84 0.99
C PRO A 206 5.20 -11.19 0.95
N GLN A 207 5.96 -12.29 0.89
CA GLN A 207 5.40 -13.63 0.81
C GLN A 207 4.45 -13.94 1.98
N GLY A 208 3.29 -14.50 1.67
CA GLY A 208 2.24 -14.81 2.65
C GLY A 208 1.25 -13.67 2.91
N LEU A 209 1.44 -12.48 2.32
CA LEU A 209 0.46 -11.40 2.33
C LEU A 209 -0.22 -11.30 0.96
N GLN A 210 -1.38 -11.93 0.81
CA GLN A 210 -2.17 -11.89 -0.44
C GLN A 210 -2.96 -10.58 -0.56
N LEU A 211 -2.27 -9.43 -0.48
CA LEU A 211 -2.93 -8.11 -0.39
C LEU A 211 -3.83 -7.83 -1.59
N GLY A 212 -3.49 -8.27 -2.80
CA GLY A 212 -4.37 -8.15 -3.97
C GLY A 212 -5.70 -8.90 -3.80
N ALA A 213 -5.68 -10.12 -3.26
CA ALA A 213 -6.90 -10.89 -3.01
C ALA A 213 -7.75 -10.28 -1.89
N ILE A 214 -7.10 -9.78 -0.83
CA ILE A 214 -7.77 -9.12 0.30
C ILE A 214 -8.39 -7.79 -0.13
N ALA A 215 -7.70 -7.01 -0.95
CA ALA A 215 -8.20 -5.74 -1.49
C ALA A 215 -9.40 -5.94 -2.42
N LYS A 216 -9.39 -6.99 -3.26
CA LYS A 216 -10.52 -7.34 -4.12
C LYS A 216 -11.77 -7.67 -3.29
N THR A 217 -11.64 -8.60 -2.34
CA THR A 217 -12.73 -8.94 -1.42
C THR A 217 -13.19 -7.79 -0.52
N ALA A 218 -12.32 -6.82 -0.21
CA ALA A 218 -12.70 -5.65 0.59
C ALA A 218 -13.59 -4.65 -0.17
N GLN A 219 -13.57 -4.66 -1.51
CA GLN A 219 -14.45 -3.82 -2.33
C GLN A 219 -15.76 -4.52 -2.71
N ASP A 220 -15.74 -5.85 -2.81
CA ASP A 220 -16.91 -6.64 -3.19
C ASP A 220 -17.94 -6.79 -2.03
N ASN A 221 -17.58 -6.38 -0.80
CA ASN A 221 -18.44 -6.38 0.40
C ASN A 221 -18.76 -4.97 0.87
#